data_AF-A0A968CS87-F1
#
_entry.id   AF-A0A968CS87-F1
#
_cell.length_a   1.000
_cell.length_b   1.000
_cell.length_c   1.000
_cell.angle_alpha   90.00
_cell.angle_beta   90.00
_cell.angle_gamma   90.00
#
_symmetry.space_group_name_H-M   'P 1'
#
loop_
_entity.id
_entity.type
_entity.pdbx_description
1 polymer ?
#
loop_
_entity_poly.entity_id
_entity_poly.type
_entity_poly.pdbx_seq_one_letter_code
_entity_poly.pdbx_strand_id
1 'polypeptide(L)'
;VLASNWKKFTPEQRETFVEVFTEFLGKFYMGKLQEKYKDERLIYEGQEFKSPTRALVHIRVVWKGQKVPVDLLMIKRKGLWKVYDIQFLGISAVRNYRAQFKSLLSKETPAQVIERMRKRIRKIESKKKQLEYPEAPRG
;
A
#
# COMPACT_ATOMS: atom_id res chain seq x y z
N VAL A 1 -2.27 2.54 9.96
CA VAL A 1 -0.81 2.54 9.75
C VAL A 1 -0.06 3.26 10.88
N LEU A 2 -0.29 4.56 11.15
CA LEU A 2 0.46 5.31 12.18
C LEU A 2 0.15 4.93 13.65
N ALA A 3 -1.02 4.35 13.93
CA ALA A 3 -1.44 3.92 15.27
C ALA A 3 -1.30 5.05 16.31
N SER A 4 -0.70 4.79 17.49
CA SER A 4 -0.53 5.79 18.55
C SER A 4 0.28 7.01 18.11
N ASN A 5 1.18 6.86 17.13
CA ASN A 5 1.97 7.99 16.60
C ASN A 5 1.12 9.01 15.83
N TRP A 6 -0.12 8.68 15.45
CA TRP A 6 -1.04 9.64 14.81
C TRP A 6 -1.20 10.93 15.62
N LYS A 7 -1.13 10.82 16.95
CA LYS A 7 -1.22 11.95 17.88
C LYS A 7 -0.04 12.92 17.79
N LYS A 8 1.12 12.48 17.28
CA LYS A 8 2.32 13.32 17.10
C LYS A 8 2.20 14.30 15.91
N PHE A 9 1.26 14.06 15.00
CA PHE A 9 1.05 14.88 13.81
C PHE A 9 0.02 15.97 14.11
N THR A 10 0.26 17.19 13.64
CA THR A 10 -0.74 18.27 13.60
C THR A 10 -1.88 17.90 12.63
N PRO A 11 -3.06 18.56 12.68
CA PRO A 11 -4.13 18.33 11.71
C PRO A 11 -3.66 18.43 10.24
N GLU A 12 -2.88 19.44 9.91
CA GLU A 12 -2.36 19.70 8.56
C GLU A 12 -1.37 18.61 8.15
N GLN A 13 -0.50 18.19 9.06
CA GLN A 13 0.44 17.10 8.82
C GLN A 13 -0.27 15.76 8.63
N ARG A 14 -1.40 15.53 9.30
CA ARG A 14 -2.21 14.31 9.11
C ARG A 14 -2.81 14.25 7.72
N GLU A 15 -3.37 15.36 7.26
CA GLU A 15 -3.90 15.48 5.89
C GLU A 15 -2.80 15.26 4.86
N THR A 16 -1.70 15.99 4.98
CA THR A 16 -0.53 15.84 4.09
C THR A 16 0.03 14.41 4.12
N PHE A 17 0.08 13.77 5.30
CA PHE A 17 0.54 12.38 5.41
C PHE A 17 -0.38 11.43 4.64
N VAL A 18 -1.71 11.59 4.76
CA VAL A 18 -2.68 10.75 4.06
C VAL A 18 -2.54 10.91 2.55
N GLU A 19 -2.42 12.13 2.05
CA GLU A 19 -2.20 12.41 0.64
C GLU A 19 -0.92 11.76 0.12
N VAL A 20 0.21 12.08 0.74
CA VAL A 20 1.53 11.59 0.31
C VAL A 20 1.63 10.07 0.43
N PHE A 21 1.06 9.48 1.48
CA PHE A 21 1.07 8.02 1.64
C PHE A 21 0.16 7.35 0.60
N THR A 22 -0.98 7.94 0.27
CA THR A 22 -1.88 7.44 -0.78
C THR A 22 -1.21 7.50 -2.14
N GLU A 23 -0.57 8.62 -2.47
CA GLU A 23 0.21 8.77 -3.70
C GLU A 23 1.35 7.76 -3.76
N PHE A 24 2.10 7.60 -2.67
CA PHE A 24 3.17 6.61 -2.59
C PHE A 24 2.67 5.19 -2.88
N LEU A 25 1.55 4.77 -2.27
CA LEU A 25 0.95 3.47 -2.53
C LEU A 25 0.51 3.35 -3.99
N GLY A 26 -0.17 4.37 -4.53
CA GLY A 26 -0.58 4.42 -5.93
C GLY A 26 0.61 4.26 -6.88
N LYS A 27 1.63 5.09 -6.77
CA LYS A 27 2.81 5.07 -7.65
C LYS A 27 3.62 3.78 -7.51
N PHE A 28 3.83 3.30 -6.28
CA PHE A 28 4.63 2.10 -6.03
C PHE A 28 3.92 0.82 -6.46
N TYR A 29 2.61 0.71 -6.22
CA TYR A 29 1.85 -0.50 -6.52
C TYR A 29 1.17 -0.45 -7.88
N MET A 30 0.53 0.65 -8.30
CA MET A 30 -0.10 0.75 -9.63
C MET A 30 0.93 0.70 -10.76
N GLY A 31 2.11 1.32 -10.58
CA GLY A 31 3.20 1.22 -11.57
C GLY A 31 3.67 -0.23 -11.76
N LYS A 32 3.85 -0.96 -10.66
CA LYS A 32 4.16 -2.40 -10.70
C LYS A 32 3.01 -3.22 -11.30
N LEU A 33 1.77 -2.88 -10.95
CA LEU A 33 0.55 -3.54 -11.45
C LEU A 33 0.44 -3.41 -12.98
N GLN A 34 0.63 -2.20 -13.52
CA GLN A 34 0.55 -1.96 -14.96
C GLN A 34 1.72 -2.57 -15.75
N GLU A 35 2.94 -2.56 -15.20
CA GLU A 35 4.13 -3.08 -15.89
C GLU A 35 4.19 -4.61 -15.91
N LYS A 36 3.72 -5.29 -14.86
CA LYS A 36 3.92 -6.74 -14.67
C LYS A 36 2.67 -7.60 -14.81
N TYR A 37 1.48 -7.01 -14.83
CA TYR A 37 0.25 -7.76 -14.62
C TYR A 37 -0.78 -7.40 -15.70
N LYS A 38 -0.70 -8.10 -16.83
CA LYS A 38 -1.64 -7.97 -17.94
C LYS A 38 -2.77 -9.00 -17.88
N ASP A 39 -2.50 -10.19 -17.33
CA ASP A 39 -3.39 -11.36 -17.43
C ASP A 39 -3.67 -12.07 -16.08
N GLU A 40 -3.45 -11.39 -14.95
CA GLU A 40 -3.70 -12.01 -13.65
C GLU A 40 -5.20 -12.24 -13.40
N ARG A 41 -5.52 -13.45 -12.94
CA ARG A 41 -6.87 -13.80 -12.51
C ARG A 41 -6.99 -13.71 -10.99
N LEU A 42 -8.03 -13.04 -10.53
CA LEU A 42 -8.45 -13.08 -9.13
C LEU A 42 -9.52 -14.15 -8.98
N ILE A 43 -9.29 -15.12 -8.10
CA ILE A 43 -10.25 -16.16 -7.78
C ILE A 43 -10.80 -15.86 -6.40
N TYR A 44 -12.10 -15.60 -6.29
CA TYR A 44 -12.78 -15.51 -5.01
C TYR A 44 -12.96 -16.92 -4.43
N GLU A 45 -12.50 -17.14 -3.19
CA GLU A 45 -12.59 -18.44 -2.52
C GLU A 45 -13.68 -18.46 -1.44
N GLY A 46 -14.14 -17.30 -0.98
CA GLY A 46 -15.17 -17.22 0.04
C GLY A 46 -15.00 -16.01 0.95
N GLN A 47 -15.91 -15.91 1.93
CA GLN A 47 -15.83 -14.88 2.95
C GLN A 47 -16.37 -15.38 4.29
N GLU A 48 -15.80 -14.85 5.37
CA GLU A 48 -16.21 -15.09 6.74
C GLU A 48 -16.64 -13.78 7.39
N PHE A 49 -17.89 -13.67 7.82
CA PHE A 49 -18.34 -12.54 8.63
C PHE A 49 -17.84 -12.71 10.07
N LYS A 50 -17.06 -11.74 10.55
CA LYS A 50 -16.62 -11.67 11.96
C LYS A 50 -17.56 -10.84 12.82
N SER A 51 -18.38 -9.99 12.20
CA SER A 51 -19.47 -9.22 12.81
C SER A 51 -20.35 -8.61 11.69
N PRO A 52 -21.47 -7.92 11.99
CA PRO A 52 -22.25 -7.18 10.99
C PRO A 52 -21.47 -6.12 10.20
N THR A 53 -20.30 -5.72 10.69
CA THR A 53 -19.47 -4.66 10.10
C THR A 53 -18.04 -5.10 9.77
N ARG A 54 -17.70 -6.38 9.95
CA ARG A 54 -16.37 -6.93 9.69
C ARG A 54 -16.47 -8.26 8.96
N ALA A 55 -15.68 -8.41 7.91
CA ALA A 55 -15.54 -9.67 7.19
C ALA A 55 -14.09 -9.92 6.82
N LEU A 56 -13.76 -11.19 6.62
CA LEU A 56 -12.54 -11.66 5.99
C LEU A 56 -12.94 -12.21 4.62
N VAL A 57 -12.35 -11.73 3.53
CA VAL A 57 -12.61 -12.22 2.18
C VAL A 57 -11.35 -12.89 1.66
N HIS A 58 -11.47 -14.15 1.25
CA HIS A 58 -10.37 -14.96 0.76
C HIS A 58 -10.32 -14.91 -0.77
N ILE A 59 -9.15 -14.58 -1.31
CA ILE A 59 -8.91 -14.60 -2.75
C ILE A 59 -7.59 -15.31 -3.08
N ARG A 60 -7.48 -15.83 -4.30
CA ARG A 60 -6.21 -16.18 -4.93
C ARG A 60 -5.87 -15.19 -6.02
N VAL A 61 -4.65 -14.71 -5.97
CA VAL A 61 -4.03 -14.01 -7.09
C VAL A 61 -3.27 -15.05 -7.91
N VAL A 62 -3.65 -15.24 -9.17
CA VAL A 62 -2.92 -16.10 -10.11
C VAL A 62 -1.78 -15.29 -10.73
N TRP A 63 -0.56 -15.53 -10.26
CA TRP A 63 0.66 -14.87 -10.75
C TRP A 63 1.61 -15.88 -11.36
N LYS A 64 1.93 -15.73 -12.65
CA LYS A 64 2.83 -16.64 -13.39
C LYS A 64 2.47 -18.13 -13.21
N GLY A 65 1.18 -18.44 -13.23
CA GLY A 65 0.66 -19.79 -13.03
C GLY A 65 0.58 -20.26 -11.57
N GLN A 66 1.12 -19.50 -10.61
CA GLN A 66 1.03 -19.82 -9.18
C GLN A 66 -0.17 -19.12 -8.54
N LYS A 67 -0.92 -19.85 -7.70
CA LYS A 67 -2.04 -19.31 -6.94
C LYS A 67 -1.56 -18.84 -5.57
N VAL A 68 -1.50 -17.53 -5.38
CA VAL A 68 -1.02 -16.94 -4.13
C VAL A 68 -2.21 -16.52 -3.26
N PRO A 69 -2.33 -17.01 -2.01
CA PRO A 69 -3.40 -16.63 -1.10
C PRO A 69 -3.27 -15.19 -0.63
N VAL A 70 -4.39 -14.48 -0.66
CA VAL A 70 -4.52 -13.13 -0.13
C VAL A 70 -5.82 -13.04 0.64
N ASP A 71 -5.74 -12.50 1.85
CA ASP A 71 -6.92 -12.20 2.66
C ASP A 71 -7.18 -10.70 2.69
N LEU A 72 -8.41 -10.32 2.37
CA LEU A 72 -8.88 -8.94 2.46
C LEU A 72 -9.67 -8.77 3.75
N LEU A 73 -9.18 -7.92 4.63
CA LEU A 73 -9.87 -7.57 5.86
C LEU A 73 -10.80 -6.40 5.56
N MET A 74 -12.10 -6.65 5.69
CA MET A 74 -13.17 -5.76 5.26
C MET A 74 -13.83 -5.08 6.45
N ILE A 75 -14.23 -3.82 6.28
CA ILE A 75 -15.03 -3.06 7.23
C ILE A 75 -16.22 -2.41 6.51
N LYS A 76 -17.42 -2.52 7.11
CA LYS A 76 -18.61 -1.81 6.63
C LYS A 76 -18.70 -0.44 7.31
N ARG A 77 -18.77 0.63 6.53
CA ARG A 77 -18.97 2.01 7.01
C ARG A 77 -20.00 2.71 6.14
N LYS A 78 -21.02 3.31 6.77
CA LYS A 78 -22.13 3.99 6.07
C LYS A 78 -22.75 3.11 4.97
N GLY A 79 -23.01 1.84 5.29
CA GLY A 79 -23.56 0.87 4.35
C GLY A 79 -22.56 0.23 3.38
N LEU A 80 -21.37 0.82 3.20
CA LEU A 80 -20.39 0.40 2.19
C LEU A 80 -19.26 -0.43 2.79
N TRP A 81 -18.93 -1.56 2.15
CA TRP A 81 -17.77 -2.37 2.50
C TRP A 81 -16.50 -1.78 1.89
N LYS A 82 -15.43 -1.71 2.69
CA LYS A 82 -14.11 -1.24 2.28
C LYS A 82 -13.04 -2.17 2.83
N VAL A 83 -12.00 -2.41 2.03
CA VAL A 83 -10.76 -3.06 2.52
C VAL A 83 -10.06 -2.10 3.46
N TYR A 84 -9.73 -2.54 4.67
CA TYR A 84 -8.91 -1.75 5.61
C TYR A 84 -7.53 -2.35 5.86
N ASP A 85 -7.32 -3.61 5.47
CA ASP A 85 -6.01 -4.26 5.50
C ASP A 85 -5.98 -5.43 4.50
N ILE A 86 -4.79 -5.74 4.00
CA ILE A 86 -4.52 -6.86 3.10
C ILE A 86 -3.48 -7.73 3.77
N GLN A 87 -3.73 -9.03 3.84
CA GLN A 87 -2.76 -10.01 4.32
C GLN A 87 -2.27 -10.87 3.16
N PHE A 88 -0.96 -10.92 3.01
CA PHE A 88 -0.28 -11.76 2.04
C PHE A 88 0.55 -12.78 2.81
N LEU A 89 0.27 -14.08 2.64
CA LEU A 89 0.92 -15.15 3.41
C LEU A 89 0.87 -14.90 4.94
N GLY A 90 -0.28 -14.43 5.45
CA GLY A 90 -0.47 -14.08 6.87
C GLY A 90 0.18 -12.76 7.31
N ILE A 91 0.92 -12.08 6.43
CA ILE A 91 1.58 -10.81 6.74
C ILE A 91 0.66 -9.65 6.37
N SER A 92 0.19 -8.93 7.39
CA SER A 92 -0.61 -7.71 7.23
C SER A 92 0.23 -6.55 6.70
N ALA A 93 -0.26 -5.92 5.64
CA ALA A 93 0.30 -4.68 5.12
C ALA A 93 0.24 -3.57 6.17
N VAL A 94 -0.88 -3.43 6.88
CA VAL A 94 -1.02 -2.42 7.95
C VAL A 94 -0.02 -2.65 9.08
N ARG A 95 0.19 -3.90 9.53
CA ARG A 95 1.17 -4.23 10.59
C ARG A 95 2.60 -3.96 10.10
N ASN A 96 2.92 -4.38 8.87
CA ASN A 96 4.23 -4.15 8.27
C ASN A 96 4.57 -2.64 8.22
N TYR A 97 3.68 -1.83 7.63
CA TYR A 97 3.89 -0.39 7.58
C TYR A 97 3.91 0.26 8.96
N ARG A 98 3.07 -0.20 9.91
CA ARG A 98 3.10 0.29 11.29
C ARG A 98 4.47 0.09 11.93
N ALA A 99 5.11 -1.07 11.74
CA ALA A 99 6.45 -1.33 12.25
C ALA A 99 7.48 -0.38 11.63
N GLN A 100 7.42 -0.17 10.31
CA GLN A 100 8.31 0.75 9.60
C GLN A 100 8.16 2.19 10.10
N PHE A 101 6.93 2.71 10.20
CA PHE A 101 6.70 4.07 10.70
C PHE A 101 7.01 4.22 12.18
N LYS A 102 6.80 3.18 13.01
CA LYS A 102 7.25 3.20 14.41
C LYS A 102 8.76 3.39 14.50
N SER A 103 9.52 2.68 13.66
CA SER A 103 10.98 2.81 13.59
C SER A 103 11.39 4.21 13.12
N LEU A 104 10.80 4.72 12.04
CA LEU A 104 11.09 6.08 11.55
C LEU A 104 10.77 7.16 12.59
N LEU A 105 9.59 7.13 13.18
CA LEU A 105 9.11 8.13 14.16
C LEU A 105 9.75 7.99 15.55
N SER A 106 10.69 7.06 15.71
CA SER A 106 11.61 7.02 16.87
C SER A 106 12.86 7.88 16.65
N LYS A 107 13.16 8.26 15.40
CA LYS A 107 14.36 9.00 15.00
C LYS A 107 14.05 10.30 14.26
N GLU A 108 12.87 10.39 13.66
CA GLU A 108 12.46 11.48 12.78
C GLU A 108 11.16 12.12 13.27
N THR A 109 11.03 13.41 13.04
CA THR A 109 9.79 14.16 13.23
C THR A 109 8.74 13.80 12.16
N PRO A 110 7.44 14.05 12.41
CA PRO A 110 6.39 13.91 11.40
C PRO A 110 6.72 14.58 10.05
N ALA A 111 7.26 15.80 10.09
CA ALA A 111 7.65 16.55 8.90
C ALA A 111 8.77 15.85 8.11
N GLN A 112 9.78 15.34 8.80
CA GLN A 112 10.88 14.58 8.17
C GLN A 112 10.38 13.28 7.53
N VAL A 113 9.45 12.57 8.17
CA VAL A 113 8.84 11.36 7.61
C VAL A 113 8.03 11.66 6.35
N ILE A 114 7.24 12.74 6.34
CA ILE A 114 6.51 13.18 5.14
C ILE A 114 7.47 13.50 4.01
N GLU A 115 8.54 14.26 4.28
CA GLU A 115 9.54 14.60 3.28
C GLU A 115 10.27 13.35 2.75
N ARG A 116 10.54 12.38 3.62
CA ARG A 116 11.12 11.10 3.22
C ARG A 116 10.23 10.33 2.25
N MET A 117 8.91 10.36 2.44
CA MET A 117 7.96 9.76 1.50
C MET A 117 7.93 10.51 0.17
N ARG A 118 7.89 11.84 0.17
CA ARG A 118 7.98 12.67 -1.05
C ARG A 118 9.25 12.40 -1.86
N LYS A 119 10.40 12.28 -1.18
CA LYS A 119 11.67 11.87 -1.82
C LYS A 119 11.56 10.48 -2.45
N ARG A 120 10.85 9.54 -1.81
CA ARG A 120 10.67 8.19 -2.35
C ARG A 120 9.76 8.17 -3.58
N ILE A 121 8.71 8.99 -3.61
CA ILE A 121 7.84 9.17 -4.78
C ILE A 121 8.66 9.70 -5.96
N ARG A 122 9.40 10.81 -5.78
CA ARG A 122 10.28 11.36 -6.83
C ARG A 122 11.26 10.35 -7.41
N LYS A 123 11.83 9.49 -6.55
CA LYS A 123 12.74 8.40 -6.98
C LYS A 123 12.03 7.31 -7.80
N ILE A 124 10.76 7.01 -7.51
CA ILE A 124 9.97 6.05 -8.30
C ILE A 124 9.74 6.64 -9.69
N GLU A 125 9.38 7.92 -9.77
CA GLU A 125 9.12 8.61 -11.03
C GLU A 125 10.38 8.77 -11.89
N SER A 126 11.51 9.14 -11.29
CA SER A 126 12.77 9.27 -12.03
C SER A 126 13.22 7.94 -12.64
N LYS A 127 13.08 6.83 -11.90
CA LYS A 127 13.37 5.50 -12.41
C LYS A 127 12.46 5.13 -13.58
N LYS A 128 11.17 5.44 -13.51
CA LYS A 128 10.23 5.19 -14.60
C LYS A 128 10.63 5.93 -15.89
N LYS A 129 11.00 7.22 -15.79
CA LYS A 129 11.48 8.00 -16.94
C LYS A 129 12.76 7.43 -17.55
N GLN A 130 13.70 6.95 -16.72
CA GLN A 130 14.94 6.32 -17.22
C GLN A 130 14.68 4.98 -17.93
N LEU A 131 13.64 4.24 -17.54
CA LEU A 131 13.21 3.00 -18.20
C LEU A 131 12.44 3.25 -19.50
N GLU A 132 11.68 4.34 -19.58
CA GLU A 132 10.95 4.75 -20.80
C GLU A 132 11.88 5.36 -21.87
N TYR A 133 13.05 5.88 -21.49
CA TYR A 133 14.08 6.42 -22.39
C TYR A 133 15.48 5.94 -22.00
N PRO A 134 15.84 4.68 -22.28
CA PRO A 134 17.22 4.24 -22.10
C PRO A 134 18.10 5.06 -23.07
N GLU A 135 19.17 5.68 -22.56
CA GLU A 135 20.10 6.46 -23.41
C GLU A 135 20.40 5.68 -24.71
N ALA A 136 20.14 6.31 -25.86
CA ALA A 136 20.50 5.76 -27.16
C ALA A 136 22.00 5.38 -27.12
N PRO A 137 22.40 4.26 -27.75
CA PRO A 137 23.79 3.84 -27.73
C PRO A 137 24.67 5.01 -28.16
N ARG A 138 25.64 5.37 -27.31
CA ARG A 138 26.69 6.31 -27.69
C ARG A 138 27.44 5.63 -28.85
N GLY A 139 27.22 6.16 -30.05
CA GLY A 139 27.98 5.78 -31.24
C GLY A 139 29.45 6.12 -31.11
#